data_AF-A0A7R7EHJ2-F1
#
_entry.id   AF-A0A7R7EHJ2-F1
#
_cell.length_a   1.000
_cell.length_b   1.000
_cell.length_c   1.000
_cell.angle_alpha   90.00
_cell.angle_beta   90.00
_cell.angle_gamma   90.00
#
_symmetry.space_group_name_H-M   'P 1'
#
loop_
_entity.id
_entity.type
_entity.pdbx_description
1 polymer ?
#
loop_
_entity_poly.entity_id
_entity_poly.type
_entity_poly.pdbx_seq_one_letter_code
_entity_poly.pdbx_strand_id
1 'polypeptide(L)'
;MRTFIWFEVKKRVRQAKTWGLIILLLIVSLLVIKNYNLQDKFVYVNYGKDFKSLSKNPYIDDELKNLRNKENYKVAKYSYGVIYKTGEEAEIALQKKDMKEFYRAVTFGHLLYAKSNAEHEGTLREISFRNMTKDIWKNVSNGVDYDSVSFKVMNINFSRNFYFDFLTCAKYFYSLYEHNLKDSNTYQMDSMAFCYHYLNKIVPILLAVLILIIMFDSINEEHSKGSLKLILTQPFSRKRYLLAKIIVGVMHTIFVVVIPMIGIVCVMGIGDFFKNYNYPVLYLRRSFTRFFSIHNNLEYDLKHFGVNKYYGFSLTSYSPKGSQDGISNRITILPLYQFLLLSSLILLFMIIFYVVLNTLISCIFKSKIISFAIAGLITIVGMILSNPLISSDSYNLSPFSMNNPVRILSGTYNVTALTAMIVLFASSLVLFIVNVLYFRKKNL
;
A
#
# COMPACT_ATOMS: atom_id res chain seq x y z
N MET A 1 7.24 35.79 -10.64
CA MET A 1 6.52 34.50 -10.45
C MET A 1 6.72 33.95 -9.04
N ARG A 2 7.96 33.74 -8.56
CA ARG A 2 8.24 33.27 -7.18
C ARG A 2 7.57 34.12 -6.10
N THR A 3 7.71 35.45 -6.17
CA THR A 3 7.09 36.38 -5.20
C THR A 3 5.57 36.29 -5.16
N PHE A 4 4.93 36.15 -6.33
CA PHE A 4 3.48 35.97 -6.45
C PHE A 4 3.01 34.66 -5.83
N ILE A 5 3.69 33.55 -6.15
CA ILE A 5 3.38 32.21 -5.57
C ILE A 5 3.49 32.28 -4.04
N TRP A 6 4.58 32.84 -3.52
CA TRP A 6 4.79 32.95 -2.08
C TRP A 6 3.72 33.80 -1.38
N PHE A 7 3.37 34.94 -1.96
CA PHE A 7 2.30 35.81 -1.45
C PHE A 7 0.96 35.07 -1.39
N GLU A 8 0.57 34.39 -2.47
CA GLU A 8 -0.68 33.62 -2.54
C GLU A 8 -0.71 32.44 -1.55
N VAL A 9 0.39 31.69 -1.43
CA VAL A 9 0.49 30.60 -0.43
C VAL A 9 0.29 31.16 0.98
N LYS A 10 1.01 32.23 1.35
CA LYS A 10 0.90 32.85 2.68
C LYS A 10 -0.52 33.36 2.95
N LYS A 11 -1.17 33.95 1.95
CA LYS A 11 -2.57 34.39 2.02
C LYS A 11 -3.48 33.21 2.30
N ARG A 12 -3.37 32.10 1.55
CA ARG A 12 -4.23 30.92 1.70
C ARG A 12 -4.05 30.20 3.03
N VAL A 13 -2.81 30.04 3.50
CA VAL A 13 -2.51 29.40 4.80
C VAL A 13 -3.14 30.16 5.97
N ARG A 14 -3.27 31.50 5.86
CA ARG A 14 -3.87 32.35 6.91
C ARG A 14 -5.40 32.36 6.90
N GLN A 15 -6.05 31.79 5.88
CA GLN A 15 -7.51 31.80 5.81
C GLN A 15 -8.11 30.87 6.86
N ALA A 16 -9.18 31.31 7.53
CA ALA A 16 -9.90 30.51 8.53
C ALA A 16 -10.37 29.16 7.98
N LYS A 17 -10.79 29.11 6.70
CA LYS A 17 -11.18 27.86 6.04
C LYS A 17 -10.06 26.82 6.00
N THR A 18 -8.80 27.24 5.85
CA THR A 18 -7.64 26.33 5.82
C THR A 18 -7.49 25.62 7.17
N TRP A 19 -7.56 26.38 8.26
CA TRP A 19 -7.49 25.83 9.60
C TRP A 19 -8.72 24.99 9.95
N GLY A 20 -9.91 25.39 9.49
CA GLY A 20 -11.12 24.57 9.59
C GLY A 20 -10.97 23.20 8.93
N LEU A 21 -10.35 23.12 7.74
CA LEU A 21 -10.08 21.84 7.06
C LEU A 21 -9.02 21.00 7.80
N ILE A 22 -7.98 21.64 8.34
CA ILE A 22 -6.96 20.94 9.15
C ILE A 22 -7.61 20.35 10.42
N ILE A 23 -8.45 21.12 11.12
CA ILE A 23 -9.18 20.66 12.30
C ILE A 23 -10.13 19.51 11.92
N LEU A 24 -10.84 19.61 10.81
CA LEU A 24 -11.70 18.52 10.31
C LEU A 24 -10.89 17.25 10.08
N LEU A 25 -9.73 17.35 9.42
CA LEU A 25 -8.83 16.20 9.21
C LEU A 25 -8.31 15.61 10.52
N LEU A 26 -7.97 16.44 11.50
CA LEU A 26 -7.59 15.98 12.84
C LEU A 26 -8.73 15.22 13.51
N ILE A 27 -9.97 15.76 13.49
CA ILE A 27 -11.14 15.11 14.09
C ILE A 27 -11.39 13.75 13.43
N VAL A 28 -11.42 13.70 12.08
CA VAL A 28 -11.60 12.43 11.35
C VAL A 28 -10.49 11.43 11.70
N SER A 29 -9.25 11.90 11.79
CA SER A 29 -8.12 11.04 12.15
C SER A 29 -8.25 10.47 13.56
N LEU A 30 -8.66 11.29 14.54
CA LEU A 30 -8.90 10.83 15.91
C LEU A 30 -10.06 9.83 15.99
N LEU A 31 -11.12 10.02 15.21
CA LEU A 31 -12.23 9.06 15.12
C LEU A 31 -11.76 7.71 14.54
N VAL A 32 -10.92 7.74 13.51
CA VAL A 32 -10.34 6.52 12.92
C VAL A 32 -9.44 5.80 13.93
N ILE A 33 -8.56 6.53 14.64
CA ILE A 33 -7.70 5.97 15.69
C ILE A 33 -8.55 5.30 16.77
N LYS A 34 -9.61 5.98 17.25
CA LYS A 34 -10.53 5.42 18.24
C LYS A 34 -11.18 4.13 17.75
N ASN A 35 -11.67 4.12 16.51
CA ASN A 35 -12.32 2.93 15.93
C ASN A 35 -11.34 1.75 15.79
N TYR A 36 -10.10 2.02 15.40
CA TYR A 36 -9.05 1.01 15.27
C TYR A 36 -8.69 0.40 16.64
N ASN A 37 -8.50 1.24 17.66
CA ASN A 37 -8.21 0.78 19.03
C ASN A 37 -9.34 -0.09 19.62
N LEU A 38 -10.59 0.10 19.21
CA LEU A 38 -11.72 -0.76 19.62
C LEU A 38 -11.71 -2.13 18.94
N GLN A 39 -11.12 -2.23 17.75
CA GLN A 39 -11.07 -3.45 16.94
C GLN A 39 -9.77 -4.24 17.12
N ASP A 40 -8.76 -3.65 17.75
CA ASP A 40 -7.46 -4.29 18.00
C ASP A 40 -7.58 -5.43 19.01
N LYS A 41 -7.79 -6.64 18.47
CA LYS A 41 -7.75 -7.91 19.20
C LYS A 41 -6.64 -8.79 18.61
N PHE A 42 -5.40 -8.35 18.77
CA PHE A 42 -4.26 -9.12 18.28
C PHE A 42 -4.13 -10.46 19.02
N VAL A 43 -4.14 -11.56 18.26
CA VAL A 43 -3.89 -12.91 18.75
C VAL A 43 -2.78 -13.51 17.88
N TYR A 44 -1.66 -13.89 18.51
CA TYR A 44 -0.58 -14.56 17.80
C TYR A 44 -1.07 -15.89 17.21
N VAL A 45 -0.87 -16.04 15.91
CA VAL A 45 -1.06 -17.32 15.23
C VAL A 45 0.03 -18.27 15.71
N ASN A 46 -0.36 -19.43 16.22
CA ASN A 46 0.59 -20.43 16.70
C ASN A 46 1.11 -21.28 15.53
N TYR A 47 1.97 -20.68 14.71
CA TYR A 47 2.61 -21.35 13.57
C TYR A 47 3.40 -22.61 13.97
N GLY A 48 3.89 -22.68 15.21
CA GLY A 48 4.59 -23.86 15.72
C GLY A 48 3.72 -25.12 15.73
N LYS A 49 2.43 -24.97 16.07
CA LYS A 49 1.43 -26.05 15.96
C LYS A 49 1.24 -26.50 14.52
N ASP A 50 1.16 -25.56 13.59
CA ASP A 50 0.99 -25.85 12.16
C ASP A 50 2.18 -26.66 11.62
N PHE A 51 3.40 -26.22 11.95
CA PHE A 51 4.64 -26.93 11.57
C PHE A 51 4.67 -28.36 12.09
N LYS A 52 4.35 -28.54 13.38
CA LYS A 52 4.31 -29.86 14.02
C LYS A 52 3.23 -30.75 13.43
N SER A 53 2.00 -30.24 13.28
CA SER A 53 0.85 -30.99 12.78
C SER A 53 1.12 -31.58 11.40
N LEU A 54 1.74 -30.80 10.52
CA LEU A 54 2.06 -31.25 9.16
C LEU A 54 3.22 -32.25 9.16
N SER A 55 4.22 -32.09 10.03
CA SER A 55 5.33 -33.05 10.12
C SER A 55 4.96 -34.41 10.74
N LYS A 56 3.87 -34.49 11.52
CA LYS A 56 3.35 -35.71 12.15
C LYS A 56 2.15 -36.31 11.42
N ASN A 57 1.96 -35.95 10.15
CA ASN A 57 0.85 -36.48 9.37
C ASN A 57 1.02 -38.00 9.19
N PRO A 58 0.05 -38.85 9.61
CA PRO A 58 0.14 -40.31 9.47
C PRO A 58 0.40 -40.76 8.03
N TYR A 59 -0.10 -40.00 7.05
CA TYR A 59 0.16 -40.28 5.63
C TYR A 59 1.64 -40.13 5.26
N ILE A 60 2.35 -39.16 5.85
CA ILE A 60 3.79 -38.96 5.64
C ILE A 60 4.58 -40.13 6.24
N ASP A 61 4.22 -40.59 7.44
CA ASP A 61 4.89 -41.74 8.07
C ASP A 61 4.74 -43.03 7.24
N ASP A 62 3.57 -43.26 6.66
CA ASP A 62 3.35 -44.43 5.81
C ASP A 62 4.02 -44.30 4.43
N GLU A 63 4.00 -43.12 3.80
CA GLU A 63 4.78 -42.88 2.59
C GLU A 63 6.29 -43.04 2.82
N LEU A 64 6.80 -42.58 3.98
CA LEU A 64 8.21 -42.69 4.34
C LEU A 64 8.61 -44.17 4.44
N LYS A 65 7.78 -45.02 5.07
CA LYS A 65 8.02 -46.47 5.16
C LYS A 65 8.02 -47.15 3.78
N ASN A 66 7.28 -46.61 2.82
CA ASN A 66 7.18 -47.15 1.47
C ASN A 66 8.38 -46.77 0.56
N LEU A 67 9.27 -45.89 1.01
CA LEU A 67 10.48 -45.52 0.26
C LEU A 67 11.48 -46.69 0.23
N ARG A 68 11.63 -47.28 -0.96
CA ARG A 68 12.56 -48.40 -1.20
C ARG A 68 14.04 -48.02 -1.06
N ASN A 69 14.39 -46.76 -1.32
CA ASN A 69 15.76 -46.27 -1.21
C ASN A 69 16.04 -45.79 0.23
N LYS A 70 16.97 -46.47 0.91
CA LYS A 70 17.38 -46.18 2.30
C LYS A 70 17.97 -44.77 2.48
N GLU A 71 18.65 -44.21 1.49
CA GLU A 71 19.20 -42.86 1.58
C GLU A 71 18.10 -41.81 1.48
N ASN A 72 17.19 -41.96 0.51
CA ASN A 72 16.02 -41.11 0.36
C ASN A 72 15.16 -41.10 1.64
N TYR A 73 14.96 -42.27 2.25
CA TYR A 73 14.28 -42.38 3.54
C TYR A 73 14.98 -41.58 4.64
N LYS A 74 16.30 -41.72 4.79
CA LYS A 74 17.08 -41.00 5.81
C LYS A 74 16.98 -39.49 5.63
N VAL A 75 17.14 -38.99 4.41
CA VAL A 75 17.10 -37.55 4.11
C VAL A 75 15.70 -36.99 4.30
N ALA A 76 14.66 -37.68 3.82
CA ALA A 76 13.27 -37.25 4.02
C ALA A 76 12.91 -37.23 5.51
N LYS A 77 13.18 -38.31 6.25
CA LYS A 77 12.93 -38.38 7.69
C LYS A 77 13.66 -37.29 8.47
N TYR A 78 14.91 -37.01 8.14
CA TYR A 78 15.65 -35.90 8.72
C TYR A 78 14.98 -34.55 8.42
N SER A 79 14.58 -34.32 7.17
CA SER A 79 13.94 -33.07 6.72
C SER A 79 12.61 -32.80 7.46
N TYR A 80 11.76 -33.82 7.61
CA TYR A 80 10.53 -33.71 8.42
C TYR A 80 10.83 -33.53 9.92
N GLY A 81 11.89 -34.18 10.43
CA GLY A 81 12.37 -33.97 11.80
C GLY A 81 12.83 -32.53 12.06
N VAL A 82 13.48 -31.89 11.09
CA VAL A 82 13.87 -30.47 11.17
C VAL A 82 12.64 -29.57 11.25
N ILE A 83 11.59 -29.82 10.45
CA ILE A 83 10.33 -29.06 10.52
C ILE A 83 9.68 -29.22 11.89
N TYR A 84 9.58 -30.46 12.38
CA TYR A 84 9.01 -30.75 13.69
C TYR A 84 9.73 -30.00 14.81
N LYS A 85 11.07 -30.09 14.84
CA LYS A 85 11.91 -29.40 15.82
C LYS A 85 11.75 -27.88 15.71
N THR A 86 11.69 -27.34 14.50
CA THR A 86 11.45 -25.91 14.27
C THR A 86 10.10 -25.47 14.84
N GLY A 87 9.06 -26.31 14.70
CA GLY A 87 7.75 -26.08 15.31
C GLY A 87 7.77 -26.12 16.84
N GLU A 88 8.54 -27.04 17.45
CA GLU A 88 8.76 -27.07 18.90
C GLU A 88 9.50 -25.82 19.40
N GLU A 89 10.56 -25.41 18.70
CA GLU A 89 11.29 -24.17 19.00
C GLU A 89 10.35 -22.95 18.99
N ALA A 90 9.51 -22.83 17.95
CA ALA A 90 8.53 -21.75 17.84
C ALA A 90 7.49 -21.78 18.98
N GLU A 91 6.93 -22.95 19.32
CA GLU A 91 5.97 -23.07 20.43
C GLU A 91 6.61 -22.69 21.77
N ILE A 92 7.82 -23.18 22.06
CA ILE A 92 8.55 -22.89 23.30
C ILE A 92 8.86 -21.38 23.38
N ALA A 93 9.32 -20.78 22.29
CA ALA A 93 9.59 -19.34 22.24
C ALA A 93 8.32 -18.53 22.49
N LEU A 94 7.20 -18.90 21.88
CA LEU A 94 5.90 -18.25 22.10
C LEU A 94 5.43 -18.38 23.56
N GLN A 95 5.58 -19.56 24.18
CA GLN A 95 5.26 -19.78 25.59
C GLN A 95 6.15 -18.93 26.53
N LYS A 96 7.44 -18.81 26.21
CA LYS A 96 8.41 -17.96 26.92
C LYS A 96 8.27 -16.48 26.61
N LYS A 97 7.39 -16.09 25.68
CA LYS A 97 7.23 -14.72 25.15
C LYS A 97 8.51 -14.15 24.52
N ASP A 98 9.43 -15.02 24.07
CA ASP A 98 10.61 -14.63 23.31
C ASP A 98 10.22 -14.44 21.84
N MET A 99 9.75 -13.24 21.50
CA MET A 99 9.25 -12.93 20.17
C MET A 99 10.35 -12.96 19.10
N LYS A 100 11.59 -12.63 19.47
CA LYS A 100 12.70 -12.66 18.52
C LYS A 100 12.99 -14.08 18.08
N GLU A 101 13.09 -15.00 19.05
CA GLU A 101 13.31 -16.41 18.75
C GLU A 101 12.10 -17.05 18.06
N PHE A 102 10.88 -16.64 18.44
CA PHE A 102 9.67 -17.04 17.74
C PHE A 102 9.72 -16.65 16.26
N TYR A 103 10.04 -15.39 15.92
CA TYR A 103 10.14 -14.96 14.52
C TYR A 103 11.24 -15.67 13.75
N ARG A 104 12.40 -15.92 14.38
CA ARG A 104 13.47 -16.74 13.76
C ARG A 104 12.96 -18.13 13.38
N ALA A 105 12.36 -18.84 14.33
CA ALA A 105 11.84 -20.19 14.11
C ALA A 105 10.72 -20.20 13.06
N VAL A 106 9.80 -19.22 13.10
CA VAL A 106 8.71 -19.09 12.12
C VAL A 106 9.23 -18.78 10.72
N THR A 107 10.23 -17.91 10.58
CA THR A 107 10.92 -17.70 9.31
C THR A 107 11.49 -19.00 8.79
N PHE A 108 12.21 -19.76 9.62
CA PHE A 108 12.83 -21.00 9.18
C PHE A 108 11.80 -22.06 8.77
N GLY A 109 10.72 -22.21 9.53
CA GLY A 109 9.61 -23.12 9.19
C GLY A 109 8.99 -22.80 7.83
N HIS A 110 8.73 -21.52 7.55
CA HIS A 110 8.23 -21.10 6.25
C HIS A 110 9.26 -21.26 5.11
N LEU A 111 10.55 -21.11 5.37
CA LEU A 111 11.59 -21.42 4.37
C LEU A 111 11.61 -22.91 4.03
N LEU A 112 11.45 -23.80 5.01
CA LEU A 112 11.36 -25.24 4.77
C LEU A 112 10.16 -25.58 3.89
N TYR A 113 9.00 -24.94 4.13
CA TYR A 113 7.82 -25.10 3.29
C TYR A 113 7.98 -24.55 1.88
N ALA A 114 8.55 -23.35 1.75
CA ALA A 114 8.87 -22.79 0.44
C ALA A 114 9.86 -23.68 -0.32
N LYS A 115 10.89 -24.21 0.35
CA LYS A 115 11.86 -25.15 -0.22
C LYS A 115 11.17 -26.41 -0.75
N SER A 116 10.28 -27.01 0.04
CA SER A 116 9.51 -28.18 -0.40
C SER A 116 8.77 -27.92 -1.70
N ASN A 117 8.06 -26.79 -1.80
CA ASN A 117 7.34 -26.45 -3.04
C ASN A 117 8.31 -26.15 -4.20
N ALA A 118 9.43 -25.47 -3.94
CA ALA A 118 10.43 -25.13 -4.95
C ALA A 118 11.09 -26.36 -5.57
N GLU A 119 11.40 -27.37 -4.76
CA GLU A 119 12.01 -28.62 -5.23
C GLU A 119 11.06 -29.46 -6.10
N HIS A 120 9.76 -29.43 -5.80
CA HIS A 120 8.75 -30.15 -6.59
C HIS A 120 8.37 -29.42 -7.89
N GLU A 121 8.46 -28.09 -7.93
CA GLU A 121 8.27 -27.32 -9.16
C GLU A 121 9.40 -27.55 -10.19
N GLY A 122 10.61 -27.88 -9.72
CA GLY A 122 11.74 -28.27 -10.57
C GLY A 122 13.03 -27.49 -10.32
N THR A 123 14.11 -27.92 -10.98
CA THR A 123 15.48 -27.48 -10.71
C THR A 123 15.69 -25.97 -10.82
N LEU A 124 15.10 -25.31 -11.83
CA LEU A 124 15.26 -23.86 -11.99
C LEU A 124 14.61 -23.06 -10.84
N ARG A 125 13.47 -23.53 -10.32
CA ARG A 125 12.80 -22.90 -9.17
C ARG A 125 13.62 -23.06 -7.91
N GLU A 126 14.14 -24.27 -7.68
CA GLU A 126 15.04 -24.58 -6.56
C GLU A 126 16.28 -23.68 -6.56
N ILE A 127 16.99 -23.58 -7.70
CA ILE A 127 18.18 -22.71 -7.83
C ILE A 127 17.81 -21.24 -7.54
N SER A 128 16.68 -20.77 -8.09
CA SER A 128 16.21 -19.41 -7.83
C SER A 128 15.88 -19.18 -6.35
N PHE A 129 15.20 -20.13 -5.71
CA PHE A 129 14.87 -20.09 -4.29
C PHE A 129 16.13 -20.07 -3.42
N ARG A 130 17.09 -20.97 -3.68
CA ARG A 130 18.38 -21.04 -2.96
C ARG A 130 19.11 -19.71 -3.03
N ASN A 131 19.24 -19.13 -4.22
CA ASN A 131 19.92 -17.85 -4.41
C ASN A 131 19.20 -16.69 -3.70
N MET A 132 17.87 -16.68 -3.68
CA MET A 132 17.09 -15.63 -3.01
C MET A 132 17.07 -15.74 -1.49
N THR A 133 17.31 -16.93 -0.93
CA THR A 133 17.11 -17.22 0.50
C THR A 133 18.37 -17.63 1.25
N LYS A 134 19.52 -17.77 0.58
CA LYS A 134 20.79 -18.20 1.17
C LYS A 134 21.14 -17.45 2.46
N ASP A 135 21.06 -16.12 2.45
CA ASP A 135 21.42 -15.30 3.61
C ASP A 135 20.37 -15.41 4.72
N ILE A 136 19.09 -15.43 4.36
CA ILE A 136 17.99 -15.62 5.30
C ILE A 136 18.14 -16.98 5.99
N TRP A 137 18.35 -18.05 5.21
CA TRP A 137 18.55 -19.41 5.70
C TRP A 137 19.71 -19.46 6.69
N LYS A 138 20.89 -18.94 6.32
CA LYS A 138 22.07 -18.90 7.19
C LYS A 138 21.77 -18.23 8.54
N ASN A 139 20.97 -17.17 8.54
CA ASN A 139 20.69 -16.37 9.73
C ASN A 139 19.63 -17.00 10.66
N VAL A 140 18.80 -17.90 10.16
CA VAL A 140 17.65 -18.45 10.90
C VAL A 140 17.67 -19.95 11.09
N SER A 141 18.55 -20.71 10.41
CA SER A 141 18.52 -22.18 10.42
C SER A 141 19.13 -22.84 11.65
N ASN A 142 19.72 -22.08 12.59
CA ASN A 142 20.47 -22.62 13.74
C ASN A 142 21.54 -23.66 13.34
N GLY A 143 22.24 -23.40 12.23
CA GLY A 143 23.32 -24.27 11.74
C GLY A 143 22.85 -25.48 10.93
N VAL A 144 21.55 -25.62 10.65
CA VAL A 144 21.07 -26.61 9.68
C VAL A 144 21.56 -26.23 8.29
N ASP A 145 22.38 -27.11 7.71
CA ASP A 145 22.89 -26.94 6.36
C ASP A 145 21.76 -27.06 5.32
N TYR A 146 21.81 -26.23 4.29
CA TYR A 146 20.76 -26.19 3.26
C TYR A 146 20.66 -27.53 2.55
N ASP A 147 21.79 -28.11 2.14
CA ASP A 147 21.82 -29.34 1.32
C ASP A 147 21.51 -30.60 2.15
N SER A 148 21.59 -30.51 3.49
CA SER A 148 21.18 -31.59 4.41
C SER A 148 19.67 -31.85 4.44
N VAL A 149 18.85 -30.89 4.01
CA VAL A 149 17.38 -30.98 3.98
C VAL A 149 16.93 -31.09 2.52
N SER A 150 16.09 -32.07 2.20
CA SER A 150 15.53 -32.26 0.86
C SER A 150 14.15 -32.90 0.94
N PHE A 151 13.24 -32.36 0.15
CA PHE A 151 11.86 -32.78 -0.01
C PHE A 151 11.59 -33.35 -1.41
N LYS A 152 12.57 -33.43 -2.32
CA LYS A 152 12.38 -33.95 -3.70
C LYS A 152 11.62 -35.28 -3.83
N VAL A 153 11.69 -36.11 -2.80
CA VAL A 153 11.09 -37.45 -2.79
C VAL A 153 9.67 -37.43 -2.20
N MET A 154 9.30 -36.38 -1.45
CA MET A 154 8.02 -36.28 -0.76
C MET A 154 7.65 -34.83 -0.48
N ASN A 155 6.47 -34.39 -0.94
CA ASN A 155 5.98 -33.04 -0.73
C ASN A 155 5.26 -32.92 0.62
N ILE A 156 5.50 -31.81 1.31
CA ILE A 156 4.75 -31.45 2.52
C ILE A 156 3.30 -31.05 2.19
N ASN A 157 3.05 -30.56 0.96
CA ASN A 157 1.72 -30.10 0.51
C ASN A 157 1.22 -30.91 -0.69
N PHE A 158 0.20 -31.73 -0.45
CA PHE A 158 -0.34 -32.69 -1.42
C PHE A 158 -1.31 -32.09 -2.46
N SER A 159 -1.63 -30.79 -2.45
CA SER A 159 -2.72 -30.29 -3.32
C SER A 159 -2.65 -28.85 -3.84
N ARG A 160 -1.76 -27.96 -3.36
CA ARG A 160 -1.71 -26.56 -3.81
C ARG A 160 -0.31 -25.95 -3.77
N ASN A 161 0.05 -25.21 -4.81
CA ASN A 161 1.32 -24.51 -4.89
C ASN A 161 1.27 -23.17 -4.12
N PHE A 162 1.62 -23.22 -2.84
CA PHE A 162 1.70 -22.06 -1.96
C PHE A 162 3.13 -21.52 -1.82
N TYR A 163 4.02 -21.81 -2.78
CA TYR A 163 5.42 -21.40 -2.73
C TYR A 163 5.59 -19.90 -2.39
N PHE A 164 4.88 -19.02 -3.12
CA PHE A 164 4.99 -17.57 -2.93
C PHE A 164 4.37 -17.08 -1.62
N ASP A 165 3.37 -17.78 -1.10
CA ASP A 165 2.82 -17.51 0.23
C ASP A 165 3.87 -17.74 1.30
N PHE A 166 4.48 -18.92 1.32
CA PHE A 166 5.49 -19.26 2.31
C PHE A 166 6.73 -18.39 2.17
N LEU A 167 7.19 -18.11 0.95
CA LEU A 167 8.31 -17.21 0.73
C LEU A 167 8.01 -15.79 1.23
N THR A 168 6.79 -15.29 1.02
CA THR A 168 6.38 -13.96 1.51
C THR A 168 6.27 -13.96 3.03
N CYS A 169 5.66 -14.99 3.65
CA CYS A 169 5.65 -15.16 5.10
C CYS A 169 7.07 -15.19 5.69
N ALA A 170 7.97 -15.97 5.10
CA ALA A 170 9.34 -16.09 5.57
C ALA A 170 10.05 -14.72 5.55
N LYS A 171 9.94 -13.98 4.45
CA LYS A 171 10.49 -12.62 4.33
C LYS A 171 9.89 -11.65 5.34
N TYR A 172 8.60 -11.79 5.65
CA TYR A 172 7.89 -10.95 6.60
C TYR A 172 8.44 -11.13 8.01
N PHE A 173 8.42 -12.36 8.51
CA PHE A 173 8.95 -12.67 9.83
C PHE A 173 10.45 -12.45 9.92
N TYR A 174 11.19 -12.62 8.82
CA TYR A 174 12.62 -12.33 8.79
C TYR A 174 12.88 -10.83 9.01
N SER A 175 12.09 -9.97 8.38
CA SER A 175 12.20 -8.53 8.56
C SER A 175 11.86 -8.11 10.00
N LEU A 176 10.87 -8.75 10.63
CA LEU A 176 10.56 -8.55 12.05
C LEU A 176 11.72 -9.00 12.97
N TYR A 177 12.30 -10.17 12.69
CA TYR A 177 13.45 -10.73 13.41
C TYR A 177 14.69 -9.83 13.31
N GLU A 178 15.06 -9.41 12.10
CA GLU A 178 16.25 -8.60 11.83
C GLU A 178 16.18 -7.23 12.51
N HIS A 179 15.01 -6.61 12.52
CA HIS A 179 14.81 -5.26 13.07
C HIS A 179 14.24 -5.25 14.50
N ASN A 180 14.10 -6.42 15.12
CA ASN A 180 13.54 -6.58 16.47
C ASN A 180 12.17 -5.89 16.63
N LEU A 181 11.31 -6.06 15.64
CA LEU A 181 9.96 -5.50 15.60
C LEU A 181 8.94 -6.52 16.11
N LYS A 182 7.83 -6.03 16.65
CA LYS A 182 6.68 -6.88 17.01
C LYS A 182 5.72 -6.96 15.85
N ASP A 183 5.19 -8.15 15.61
CA ASP A 183 4.08 -8.38 14.68
C ASP A 183 2.83 -7.60 15.10
N SER A 184 2.04 -7.22 14.10
CA SER A 184 0.85 -6.39 14.23
C SER A 184 -0.32 -7.01 13.46
N ASN A 185 -1.55 -6.62 13.79
CA ASN A 185 -2.71 -6.89 12.93
C ASN A 185 -3.02 -5.66 12.08
N THR A 186 -4.13 -5.75 11.35
CA THR A 186 -4.71 -4.71 10.51
C THR A 186 -5.26 -3.49 11.24
N TYR A 187 -5.37 -3.58 12.56
CA TYR A 187 -6.02 -2.58 13.42
C TYR A 187 -5.05 -1.90 14.39
N GLN A 188 -3.81 -2.39 14.53
CA GLN A 188 -2.80 -1.77 15.37
C GLN A 188 -2.52 -0.35 14.89
N MET A 189 -2.54 0.58 15.84
CA MET A 189 -2.40 2.01 15.58
C MET A 189 -1.24 2.59 16.38
N ASP A 190 -0.03 2.49 15.82
CA ASP A 190 1.16 3.22 16.28
C ASP A 190 1.43 4.45 15.38
N SER A 191 2.44 5.25 15.70
CA SER A 191 2.74 6.50 14.97
C SER A 191 3.02 6.27 13.49
N MET A 192 3.67 5.16 13.13
CA MET A 192 4.07 4.87 11.76
C MET A 192 2.96 4.11 11.01
N ALA A 193 2.25 3.20 11.66
CA ALA A 193 1.05 2.57 11.13
C ALA A 193 -0.04 3.61 10.84
N PHE A 194 -0.15 4.67 11.67
CA PHE A 194 -1.05 5.79 11.39
C PHE A 194 -0.74 6.45 10.04
N CYS A 195 0.54 6.63 9.67
CA CYS A 195 0.88 7.16 8.35
C CYS A 195 0.30 6.30 7.21
N TYR A 196 0.44 4.98 7.33
CA TYR A 196 -0.11 4.03 6.36
C TYR A 196 -1.64 4.11 6.31
N HIS A 197 -2.32 4.06 7.45
CA HIS A 197 -3.78 4.11 7.53
C HIS A 197 -4.35 5.47 7.09
N TYR A 198 -3.66 6.57 7.39
CA TYR A 198 -4.02 7.92 6.94
C TYR A 198 -4.04 8.01 5.42
N LEU A 199 -2.99 7.52 4.75
CA LEU A 199 -2.89 7.49 3.29
C LEU A 199 -3.81 6.45 2.63
N ASN A 200 -4.19 5.38 3.34
CA ASN A 200 -5.04 4.31 2.81
C ASN A 200 -6.54 4.54 3.03
N LYS A 201 -6.94 5.22 4.10
CA LYS A 201 -8.35 5.35 4.51
C LYS A 201 -8.83 6.78 4.55
N ILE A 202 -8.07 7.70 5.14
CA ILE A 202 -8.54 9.08 5.37
C ILE A 202 -8.38 9.94 4.13
N VAL A 203 -7.15 10.00 3.59
CA VAL A 203 -6.84 10.84 2.43
C VAL A 203 -7.68 10.44 1.21
N PRO A 204 -7.80 9.17 0.79
CA PRO A 204 -8.54 8.81 -0.42
C PRO A 204 -10.02 9.23 -0.41
N ILE A 205 -10.66 9.19 0.76
CA ILE A 205 -12.07 9.57 0.93
C ILE A 205 -12.24 11.09 0.83
N LEU A 206 -11.32 11.85 1.43
CA LEU A 206 -11.47 13.30 1.58
C LEU A 206 -10.77 14.10 0.49
N LEU A 207 -9.77 13.55 -0.20
CA LEU A 207 -8.84 14.31 -1.05
C LEU A 207 -9.57 15.17 -2.08
N ALA A 208 -10.50 14.58 -2.83
CA ALA A 208 -11.20 15.29 -3.90
C ALA A 208 -12.10 16.41 -3.36
N VAL A 209 -12.80 16.15 -2.24
CA VAL A 209 -13.65 17.14 -1.55
C VAL A 209 -12.81 18.27 -0.96
N LEU A 210 -11.68 17.94 -0.33
CA LEU A 210 -10.74 18.93 0.21
C LEU A 210 -10.22 19.85 -0.88
N ILE A 211 -9.76 19.29 -2.00
CA ILE A 211 -9.24 20.08 -3.12
C ILE A 211 -10.32 20.96 -3.70
N LEU A 212 -11.56 20.46 -3.80
CA LEU A 212 -12.70 21.24 -4.26
C LEU A 212 -12.96 22.46 -3.34
N ILE A 213 -13.01 22.26 -2.01
CA ILE A 213 -13.20 23.35 -1.03
C ILE A 213 -11.99 24.32 -1.01
N ILE A 214 -10.78 23.83 -1.28
CA ILE A 214 -9.59 24.66 -1.36
C ILE A 214 -9.58 25.51 -2.64
N MET A 215 -10.07 24.97 -3.76
CA MET A 215 -9.90 25.56 -5.08
C MET A 215 -11.11 26.33 -5.63
N PHE A 216 -12.33 26.17 -5.07
CA PHE A 216 -13.56 26.69 -5.68
C PHE A 216 -13.60 28.22 -5.90
N ASP A 217 -12.89 28.99 -5.07
CA ASP A 217 -12.84 30.45 -5.15
C ASP A 217 -11.51 30.97 -5.74
N SER A 218 -10.58 30.08 -6.11
CA SER A 218 -9.20 30.44 -6.46
C SER A 218 -9.04 31.47 -7.59
N ILE A 219 -9.91 31.42 -8.60
CA ILE A 219 -9.97 32.36 -9.75
C ILE A 219 -11.26 33.18 -9.70
N ASN A 220 -12.36 32.57 -9.27
CA ASN A 220 -13.66 33.21 -9.18
C ASN A 220 -13.70 34.41 -8.22
N GLU A 221 -12.97 34.33 -7.11
CA GLU A 221 -12.86 35.44 -6.16
C GLU A 221 -12.26 36.67 -6.82
N GLU A 222 -11.18 36.50 -7.59
CA GLU A 222 -10.51 37.60 -8.29
C GLU A 222 -11.34 38.17 -9.44
N HIS A 223 -12.10 37.30 -10.11
CA HIS A 223 -13.05 37.74 -11.12
C HIS A 223 -14.16 38.59 -10.48
N SER A 224 -14.75 38.12 -9.38
CA SER A 224 -15.84 38.82 -8.68
C SER A 224 -15.41 40.17 -8.09
N LYS A 225 -14.15 40.30 -7.66
CA LYS A 225 -13.57 41.54 -7.12
C LYS A 225 -13.04 42.48 -8.20
N GLY A 226 -13.08 42.09 -9.47
CA GLY A 226 -12.50 42.85 -10.58
C GLY A 226 -10.96 42.87 -10.63
N SER A 227 -10.28 42.31 -9.63
CA SER A 227 -8.81 42.30 -9.54
C SER A 227 -8.15 41.44 -10.62
N LEU A 228 -8.90 40.52 -11.24
CA LEU A 228 -8.40 39.70 -12.35
C LEU A 228 -7.92 40.56 -13.53
N LYS A 229 -8.58 41.70 -13.81
CA LYS A 229 -8.15 42.63 -14.87
C LYS A 229 -6.78 43.23 -14.54
N LEU A 230 -6.60 43.70 -13.30
CA LEU A 230 -5.35 44.28 -12.82
C LEU A 230 -4.17 43.30 -12.88
N ILE A 231 -4.42 42.02 -12.55
CA ILE A 231 -3.39 40.97 -12.61
C ILE A 231 -2.98 40.69 -14.06
N LEU A 232 -3.93 40.77 -15.00
CA LEU A 232 -3.70 40.44 -16.40
C LEU A 232 -3.19 41.59 -17.25
N THR A 233 -3.27 42.83 -16.76
CA THR A 233 -2.57 43.99 -17.34
C THR A 233 -1.10 44.06 -16.93
N GLN A 234 -0.68 43.30 -15.91
CA GLN A 234 0.74 43.17 -15.59
C GLN A 234 1.49 42.44 -16.73
N PRO A 235 2.82 42.61 -16.87
CA PRO A 235 3.64 41.95 -17.89
C PRO A 235 3.83 40.43 -17.63
N PHE A 236 2.80 39.76 -17.11
CA PHE A 236 2.76 38.32 -16.88
C PHE A 236 1.88 37.64 -17.92
N SER A 237 2.47 36.72 -18.69
CA SER A 237 1.70 35.91 -19.63
C SER A 237 0.61 35.11 -18.89
N ARG A 238 -0.59 35.04 -19.48
CA ARG A 238 -1.73 34.29 -18.94
C ARG A 238 -1.42 32.83 -18.55
N LYS A 239 -0.56 32.15 -19.32
CA LYS A 239 -0.09 30.77 -19.03
C LYS A 239 0.70 30.68 -17.71
N ARG A 240 1.53 31.68 -17.41
CA ARG A 240 2.32 31.74 -16.17
C ARG A 240 1.42 31.99 -14.96
N TYR A 241 0.36 32.77 -15.11
CA TYR A 241 -0.65 32.98 -14.07
C TYR A 241 -1.37 31.66 -13.71
N LEU A 242 -1.87 30.92 -14.72
CA LEU A 242 -2.51 29.62 -14.48
C LEU A 242 -1.57 28.61 -13.82
N LEU A 243 -0.33 28.52 -14.32
CA LEU A 243 0.68 27.64 -13.74
C LEU A 243 0.97 28.00 -12.28
N ALA A 244 1.05 29.29 -11.95
CA ALA A 244 1.21 29.74 -10.58
C ALA A 244 0.01 29.33 -9.69
N LYS A 245 -1.23 29.46 -10.19
CA LYS A 245 -2.43 29.05 -9.44
C LYS A 245 -2.46 27.55 -9.17
N ILE A 246 -2.03 26.73 -10.13
CA ILE A 246 -1.89 25.29 -9.95
C ILE A 246 -0.82 24.98 -8.90
N ILE A 247 0.37 25.57 -9.00
CA ILE A 247 1.46 25.36 -8.02
C ILE A 247 1.01 25.74 -6.61
N VAL A 248 0.37 26.91 -6.46
CA VAL A 248 -0.18 27.36 -5.16
C VAL A 248 -1.24 26.37 -4.65
N GLY A 249 -2.14 25.89 -5.50
CA GLY A 249 -3.17 24.92 -5.14
C GLY A 249 -2.60 23.58 -4.68
N VAL A 250 -1.58 23.08 -5.38
CA VAL A 250 -0.83 21.86 -5.01
C VAL A 250 -0.14 22.05 -3.67
N MET A 251 0.64 23.13 -3.48
CA MET A 251 1.33 23.42 -2.22
C MET A 251 0.35 23.56 -1.04
N HIS A 252 -0.77 24.25 -1.25
CA HIS A 252 -1.79 24.44 -0.23
C HIS A 252 -2.47 23.12 0.15
N THR A 253 -2.75 22.25 -0.83
CA THR A 253 -3.33 20.93 -0.57
C THR A 253 -2.37 20.04 0.20
N ILE A 254 -1.09 19.98 -0.22
CA ILE A 254 -0.05 19.24 0.51
C ILE A 254 0.04 19.75 1.95
N PHE A 255 0.05 21.06 2.17
CA PHE A 255 0.04 21.64 3.50
C PHE A 255 -1.14 21.17 4.34
N VAL A 256 -2.37 21.24 3.81
CA VAL A 256 -3.59 20.82 4.53
C VAL A 256 -3.59 19.32 4.86
N VAL A 257 -3.06 18.47 3.96
CA VAL A 257 -3.03 17.02 4.16
C VAL A 257 -1.89 16.58 5.08
N VAL A 258 -0.72 17.20 4.99
CA VAL A 258 0.49 16.75 5.71
C VAL A 258 0.55 17.29 7.14
N ILE A 259 0.11 18.52 7.39
CA ILE A 259 0.14 19.11 8.75
C ILE A 259 -0.59 18.27 9.81
N PRO A 260 -1.86 17.86 9.62
CA PRO A 260 -2.56 17.04 10.62
C PRO A 260 -1.90 15.67 10.80
N MET A 261 -1.36 15.10 9.72
CA MET A 261 -0.62 13.85 9.75
C MET A 261 0.63 13.96 10.63
N ILE A 262 1.48 14.97 10.39
CA ILE A 262 2.68 15.23 11.20
C ILE A 262 2.30 15.47 12.66
N GLY A 263 1.26 16.28 12.93
CA GLY A 263 0.82 16.58 14.28
C GLY A 263 0.48 15.31 15.08
N ILE A 264 -0.29 14.40 14.49
CA ILE A 264 -0.66 13.13 15.15
C ILE A 264 0.55 12.20 15.29
N VAL A 265 1.35 12.08 14.24
CA VAL A 265 2.57 11.25 14.25
C VAL A 265 3.54 11.72 15.32
N CYS A 266 3.72 13.03 15.51
CA CYS A 266 4.56 13.58 16.57
C CYS A 266 4.01 13.27 17.97
N VAL A 267 2.70 13.40 18.19
CA VAL A 267 2.08 13.11 19.49
C VAL A 267 2.17 11.62 19.83
N MET A 268 1.83 10.74 18.89
CA MET A 268 1.95 9.29 19.08
C MET A 268 3.41 8.82 19.18
N GLY A 269 4.28 9.46 18.42
CA GLY A 269 5.70 9.16 18.32
C GLY A 269 6.49 9.34 19.61
N ILE A 270 6.03 10.23 20.48
CA ILE A 270 6.57 10.38 21.84
C ILE A 270 6.40 9.09 22.64
N GLY A 271 5.32 8.34 22.42
CA GLY A 271 5.03 7.09 23.12
C GLY A 271 5.78 5.87 22.58
N ASP A 272 5.87 5.74 21.25
CA ASP A 272 6.44 4.55 20.61
C ASP A 272 7.89 4.71 20.12
N PHE A 273 8.45 5.92 20.24
CA PHE A 273 9.79 6.31 19.77
C PHE A 273 10.02 6.07 18.27
N PHE A 274 8.95 6.10 17.45
CA PHE A 274 9.02 5.93 16.00
C PHE A 274 9.64 4.59 15.55
N LYS A 275 9.66 3.57 16.41
CA LYS A 275 10.38 2.30 16.18
C LYS A 275 9.95 1.58 14.90
N ASN A 276 8.67 1.72 14.51
CA ASN A 276 8.07 0.98 13.40
C ASN A 276 8.27 1.64 12.02
N TYR A 277 9.20 2.57 11.86
CA TYR A 277 9.46 3.20 10.55
C TYR A 277 9.94 2.20 9.48
N ASN A 278 10.59 1.10 9.90
CA ASN A 278 11.10 0.05 9.03
C ASN A 278 10.18 -1.19 8.98
N TYR A 279 8.92 -1.03 9.38
CA TYR A 279 7.97 -2.14 9.42
C TYR A 279 7.77 -2.77 8.02
N PRO A 280 7.75 -4.11 7.89
CA PRO A 280 7.56 -4.77 6.61
C PRO A 280 6.12 -4.58 6.09
N VAL A 281 5.99 -4.02 4.88
CA VAL A 281 4.70 -3.84 4.21
C VAL A 281 4.65 -4.51 2.84
N LEU A 282 3.45 -4.94 2.43
CA LEU A 282 3.27 -5.56 1.12
C LEU A 282 3.39 -4.51 0.02
N TYR A 283 4.13 -4.88 -1.02
CA TYR A 283 4.43 -4.04 -2.17
C TYR A 283 4.36 -4.85 -3.47
N LEU A 284 3.76 -4.27 -4.50
CA LEU A 284 3.73 -4.82 -5.84
C LEU A 284 5.08 -4.61 -6.53
N ARG A 285 5.86 -5.68 -6.63
CA ARG A 285 7.11 -5.73 -7.37
C ARG A 285 6.92 -5.24 -8.80
N ARG A 286 7.85 -4.40 -9.26
CA ARG A 286 7.84 -3.77 -10.60
C ARG A 286 6.61 -2.88 -10.84
N SER A 287 5.99 -2.33 -9.79
CA SER A 287 4.86 -1.39 -9.93
C SER A 287 5.22 -0.14 -10.75
N PHE A 288 6.48 0.31 -10.69
CA PHE A 288 6.97 1.45 -11.49
C PHE A 288 7.55 1.08 -12.87
N THR A 289 7.61 -0.20 -13.23
CA THR A 289 8.25 -0.65 -14.48
C THR A 289 7.34 -1.49 -15.38
N ARG A 290 6.14 -1.84 -14.93
CA ARG A 290 5.16 -2.60 -15.71
C ARG A 290 3.84 -1.86 -15.79
N PHE A 291 3.16 -2.02 -16.93
CA PHE A 291 1.82 -1.46 -17.15
C PHE A 291 0.69 -2.30 -16.56
N PHE A 292 0.90 -3.62 -16.51
CA PHE A 292 -0.10 -4.59 -16.09
C PHE A 292 -0.08 -4.78 -14.58
N SER A 293 -1.24 -4.58 -13.95
CA SER A 293 -1.53 -4.91 -12.55
C SER A 293 -1.54 -6.43 -12.33
N ILE A 294 -1.76 -6.83 -11.08
CA ILE A 294 -2.23 -8.17 -10.76
C ILE A 294 -3.74 -8.09 -10.57
N HIS A 295 -4.44 -9.18 -10.88
CA HIS A 295 -5.83 -9.27 -10.53
C HIS A 295 -5.96 -9.34 -8.99
N ASN A 296 -6.86 -8.55 -8.41
CA ASN A 296 -7.03 -8.48 -6.96
C ASN A 296 -8.52 -8.52 -6.58
N ASN A 297 -8.84 -9.48 -5.71
CA ASN A 297 -10.19 -9.78 -5.27
C ASN A 297 -10.45 -9.38 -3.82
N LEU A 298 -9.75 -8.37 -3.30
CA LEU A 298 -9.87 -7.96 -1.91
C LEU A 298 -11.31 -7.57 -1.51
N GLU A 299 -12.05 -6.90 -2.38
CA GLU A 299 -13.47 -6.61 -2.19
C GLU A 299 -14.33 -7.87 -2.26
N TYR A 300 -13.99 -8.79 -3.16
CA TYR A 300 -14.70 -10.05 -3.33
C TYR A 300 -14.52 -10.95 -2.09
N ASP A 301 -13.29 -11.08 -1.60
CA ASP A 301 -12.93 -11.90 -0.45
C ASP A 301 -13.63 -11.41 0.81
N LEU A 302 -13.61 -10.09 1.04
CA LEU A 302 -14.34 -9.50 2.16
C LEU A 302 -15.85 -9.76 2.08
N LYS A 303 -16.44 -9.72 0.87
CA LYS A 303 -17.88 -9.93 0.68
C LYS A 303 -18.29 -11.41 0.83
N HIS A 304 -17.46 -12.36 0.42
CA HIS A 304 -17.83 -13.78 0.38
C HIS A 304 -17.29 -14.58 1.57
N PHE A 305 -16.11 -14.23 2.07
CA PHE A 305 -15.45 -14.94 3.18
C PHE A 305 -15.45 -14.13 4.48
N GLY A 306 -15.82 -12.84 4.43
CA GLY A 306 -15.85 -11.95 5.60
C GLY A 306 -14.47 -11.50 6.10
N VAL A 307 -13.38 -12.01 5.50
CA VAL A 307 -12.00 -11.74 5.93
C VAL A 307 -11.06 -11.58 4.74
N ASN A 308 -10.05 -10.72 4.90
CA ASN A 308 -8.94 -10.57 3.97
C ASN A 308 -7.67 -11.20 4.56
N LYS A 309 -6.73 -11.57 3.69
CA LYS A 309 -5.40 -11.99 4.13
C LYS A 309 -4.60 -10.74 4.51
N TYR A 310 -3.79 -10.83 5.55
CA TYR A 310 -3.00 -9.70 6.02
C TYR A 310 -1.61 -10.11 6.47
N TYR A 311 -0.69 -9.15 6.39
CA TYR A 311 0.66 -9.20 6.96
C TYR A 311 0.89 -7.87 7.66
N GLY A 312 0.91 -7.89 8.99
CA GLY A 312 0.88 -6.65 9.75
C GLY A 312 -0.41 -5.89 9.46
N PHE A 313 -0.24 -4.60 9.13
CA PHE A 313 -1.33 -3.75 8.68
C PHE A 313 -1.58 -3.73 7.16
N SER A 314 -0.83 -4.53 6.38
CA SER A 314 -1.00 -4.64 4.92
C SER A 314 -2.00 -5.72 4.55
N LEU A 315 -2.94 -5.41 3.65
CA LEU A 315 -3.95 -6.35 3.17
C LEU A 315 -3.59 -6.91 1.78
N THR A 316 -3.98 -8.17 1.55
CA THR A 316 -3.94 -8.82 0.23
C THR A 316 -5.13 -9.77 0.09
N SER A 317 -5.53 -10.07 -1.14
CA SER A 317 -6.51 -11.13 -1.41
C SER A 317 -5.91 -12.52 -1.16
N TYR A 318 -6.77 -13.49 -0.87
CA TYR A 318 -6.41 -14.90 -0.68
C TYR A 318 -6.14 -15.61 -2.02
N SER A 319 -6.97 -15.35 -3.03
CA SER A 319 -6.76 -15.71 -4.45
C SER A 319 -7.99 -15.28 -5.26
N PRO A 320 -7.83 -14.77 -6.49
CA PRO A 320 -8.97 -14.45 -7.30
C PRO A 320 -9.57 -15.65 -8.05
N LYS A 321 -10.85 -15.54 -8.43
CA LYS A 321 -11.60 -16.54 -9.21
C LYS A 321 -10.74 -17.25 -10.26
N GLY A 322 -10.50 -18.55 -10.07
CA GLY A 322 -9.99 -19.44 -11.10
C GLY A 322 -8.47 -19.69 -11.15
N SER A 323 -7.63 -19.07 -10.30
CA SER A 323 -6.21 -19.42 -10.22
C SER A 323 -5.87 -20.11 -8.89
N GLN A 324 -5.26 -21.30 -8.98
CA GLN A 324 -4.95 -22.18 -7.83
C GLN A 324 -3.75 -21.73 -6.98
N ASP A 325 -3.19 -20.55 -7.25
CA ASP A 325 -1.98 -20.06 -6.58
C ASP A 325 -2.35 -18.93 -5.61
N GLY A 326 -1.84 -18.97 -4.38
CA GLY A 326 -2.11 -18.00 -3.31
C GLY A 326 -1.63 -16.57 -3.62
N ILE A 327 -0.77 -15.98 -2.79
CA ILE A 327 -0.21 -14.65 -3.05
C ILE A 327 0.55 -14.66 -4.38
N SER A 328 0.28 -13.66 -5.21
CA SER A 328 0.97 -13.46 -6.47
C SER A 328 2.49 -13.35 -6.26
N ASN A 329 3.26 -13.99 -7.15
CA ASN A 329 4.72 -13.87 -7.20
C ASN A 329 5.28 -12.45 -7.40
N ARG A 330 4.38 -11.50 -7.69
CA ARG A 330 4.69 -10.08 -7.82
C ARG A 330 4.53 -9.33 -6.50
N ILE A 331 3.96 -9.91 -5.46
CA ILE A 331 3.95 -9.28 -4.14
C ILE A 331 5.29 -9.58 -3.45
N THR A 332 5.87 -8.55 -2.86
CA THR A 332 7.10 -8.62 -2.07
C THR A 332 6.95 -7.71 -0.87
N ILE A 333 7.95 -7.70 -0.01
CA ILE A 333 8.00 -6.83 1.17
C ILE A 333 8.90 -5.64 0.88
N LEU A 334 8.48 -4.50 1.39
CA LEU A 334 9.22 -3.25 1.36
C LEU A 334 9.20 -2.64 2.77
N PRO A 335 10.29 -1.99 3.22
CA PRO A 335 10.25 -1.12 4.38
C PRO A 335 9.15 -0.05 4.31
N LEU A 336 8.45 0.18 5.42
CA LEU A 336 7.37 1.16 5.50
C LEU A 336 7.80 2.57 5.07
N TYR A 337 8.96 3.09 5.52
CA TYR A 337 9.40 4.42 5.12
C TYR A 337 9.58 4.55 3.60
N GLN A 338 10.12 3.53 2.93
CA GLN A 338 10.26 3.51 1.46
C GLN A 338 8.88 3.48 0.80
N PHE A 339 7.97 2.66 1.34
CA PHE A 339 6.60 2.57 0.86
C PHE A 339 5.85 3.91 0.99
N LEU A 340 5.99 4.62 2.11
CA LEU A 340 5.37 5.91 2.35
C LEU A 340 5.92 6.99 1.40
N LEU A 341 7.24 6.99 1.14
CA LEU A 341 7.85 7.88 0.15
C LEU A 341 7.27 7.64 -1.24
N LEU A 342 7.19 6.38 -1.69
CA LEU A 342 6.57 6.04 -2.97
C LEU A 342 5.07 6.40 -3.01
N SER A 343 4.36 6.22 -1.89
CA SER A 343 2.94 6.59 -1.76
C SER A 343 2.74 8.09 -1.91
N SER A 344 3.64 8.89 -1.32
CA SER A 344 3.61 10.35 -1.42
C SER A 344 3.81 10.85 -2.86
N LEU A 345 4.63 10.14 -3.65
CA LEU A 345 4.83 10.45 -5.06
C LEU A 345 3.54 10.27 -5.85
N ILE A 346 2.83 9.14 -5.67
CA ILE A 346 1.54 8.91 -6.36
C ILE A 346 0.50 9.94 -5.90
N LEU A 347 0.45 10.22 -4.59
CA LEU A 347 -0.45 11.24 -4.02
C LEU A 347 -0.24 12.62 -4.68
N LEU A 348 1.01 13.00 -4.98
CA LEU A 348 1.31 14.25 -5.67
C LEU A 348 0.64 14.32 -7.05
N PHE A 349 0.69 13.25 -7.85
CA PHE A 349 0.02 13.20 -9.15
C PHE A 349 -1.50 13.28 -9.01
N MET A 350 -2.08 12.63 -7.98
CA MET A 350 -3.51 12.74 -7.69
C MET A 350 -3.92 14.18 -7.34
N ILE A 351 -3.13 14.86 -6.49
CA ILE A 351 -3.35 16.26 -6.12
C ILE A 351 -3.28 17.16 -7.36
N ILE A 352 -2.26 16.98 -8.21
CA ILE A 352 -2.11 17.76 -9.45
C ILE A 352 -3.36 17.59 -10.33
N PHE A 353 -3.83 16.37 -10.55
CA PHE A 353 -5.01 16.09 -11.35
C PHE A 353 -6.24 16.85 -10.85
N TYR A 354 -6.60 16.71 -9.58
CA TYR A 354 -7.77 17.37 -9.01
C TYR A 354 -7.63 18.90 -8.97
N VAL A 355 -6.43 19.43 -8.70
CA VAL A 355 -6.17 20.87 -8.71
C VAL A 355 -6.33 21.45 -10.12
N VAL A 356 -5.79 20.78 -11.15
CA VAL A 356 -5.92 21.24 -12.54
C VAL A 356 -7.38 21.17 -13.00
N LEU A 357 -8.09 20.09 -12.67
CA LEU A 357 -9.53 19.94 -12.96
C LEU A 357 -10.34 21.09 -12.35
N ASN A 358 -10.17 21.36 -11.05
CA ASN A 358 -10.89 22.43 -10.36
C ASN A 358 -10.52 23.82 -10.90
N THR A 359 -9.26 24.02 -11.30
CA THR A 359 -8.81 25.27 -11.92
C THR A 359 -9.49 25.48 -13.27
N LEU A 360 -9.63 24.44 -14.09
CA LEU A 360 -10.34 24.53 -15.38
C LEU A 360 -11.81 24.90 -15.18
N ILE A 361 -12.51 24.23 -14.26
CA ILE A 361 -13.92 24.49 -13.97
C ILE A 361 -14.12 25.92 -13.44
N SER A 362 -13.21 26.39 -12.58
CA SER A 362 -13.20 27.78 -12.09
C SER A 362 -12.90 28.79 -13.19
N CYS A 363 -12.20 28.41 -14.25
CA CYS A 363 -12.01 29.28 -15.41
C CYS A 363 -13.27 29.37 -16.27
N ILE A 364 -14.01 28.26 -16.45
CA ILE A 364 -15.18 28.18 -17.34
C ILE A 364 -16.35 29.00 -16.77
N PHE A 365 -16.70 28.76 -15.50
CA PHE A 365 -17.85 29.42 -14.88
C PHE A 365 -17.43 30.69 -14.15
N LYS A 366 -18.23 31.76 -14.25
CA LYS A 366 -17.96 33.03 -13.55
C LYS A 366 -18.42 33.03 -12.09
N SER A 367 -19.40 32.18 -11.76
CA SER A 367 -19.99 32.11 -10.43
C SER A 367 -19.29 31.07 -9.58
N LYS A 368 -18.83 31.47 -8.38
CA LYS A 368 -18.20 30.58 -7.40
C LYS A 368 -19.08 29.38 -7.04
N ILE A 369 -20.39 29.60 -6.92
CA ILE A 369 -21.36 28.57 -6.50
C ILE A 369 -21.54 27.55 -7.63
N ILE A 370 -21.66 28.03 -8.88
CA ILE A 370 -21.82 27.16 -10.05
C ILE A 370 -20.55 26.33 -10.27
N SER A 371 -19.36 26.95 -10.18
CA SER A 371 -18.09 26.21 -10.28
C SER A 371 -17.98 25.11 -9.22
N PHE A 372 -18.32 25.42 -7.97
CA PHE A 372 -18.29 24.46 -6.87
C PHE A 372 -19.24 23.28 -7.14
N ALA A 373 -20.49 23.56 -7.49
CA ALA A 373 -21.50 22.54 -7.74
C ALA A 373 -21.10 21.61 -8.91
N ILE A 374 -20.60 22.19 -10.01
CA ILE A 374 -20.21 21.42 -11.19
C ILE A 374 -18.93 20.60 -10.93
N ALA A 375 -17.95 21.17 -10.23
CA ALA A 375 -16.76 20.41 -9.82
C ALA A 375 -17.12 19.22 -8.93
N GLY A 376 -18.08 19.41 -8.02
CA GLY A 376 -18.56 18.35 -7.13
C GLY A 376 -19.25 17.25 -7.92
N LEU A 377 -20.17 17.64 -8.80
CA LEU A 377 -20.90 16.71 -9.65
C LEU A 377 -19.96 15.88 -10.53
N ILE A 378 -19.02 16.52 -11.25
CA ILE A 378 -18.06 15.82 -12.11
C ILE A 378 -17.20 14.85 -11.30
N THR A 379 -16.76 15.27 -10.10
CA THR A 379 -15.94 14.42 -9.23
C THR A 379 -16.72 13.19 -8.75
N ILE A 380 -17.95 13.39 -8.25
CA ILE A 380 -18.80 12.31 -7.73
C ILE A 380 -19.17 11.34 -8.85
N VAL A 381 -19.66 11.85 -9.99
CA VAL A 381 -20.01 11.03 -11.15
C VAL A 381 -18.78 10.29 -11.68
N GLY A 382 -17.64 10.97 -11.78
CA GLY A 382 -16.37 10.36 -12.19
C GLY A 382 -15.95 9.22 -11.29
N MET A 383 -16.04 9.38 -9.97
CA MET A 383 -15.74 8.33 -8.99
C MET A 383 -16.70 7.14 -9.12
N ILE A 384 -18.02 7.40 -9.22
CA ILE A 384 -19.04 6.33 -9.34
C ILE A 384 -18.82 5.52 -10.62
N LEU A 385 -18.66 6.18 -11.76
CA LEU A 385 -18.44 5.51 -13.05
C LEU A 385 -17.12 4.73 -13.09
N SER A 386 -16.13 5.15 -12.31
CA SER A 386 -14.80 4.53 -12.31
C SER A 386 -14.63 3.43 -11.25
N ASN A 387 -15.56 3.33 -10.30
CA ASN A 387 -15.49 2.34 -9.22
C ASN A 387 -15.38 0.88 -9.72
N PRO A 388 -16.12 0.44 -10.77
CA PRO A 388 -15.96 -0.92 -11.30
C PRO A 388 -14.56 -1.21 -11.86
N LEU A 389 -13.82 -0.19 -12.30
CA LEU A 389 -12.47 -0.33 -12.87
C LEU A 389 -11.40 -0.63 -11.81
N ILE A 390 -11.72 -0.47 -10.52
CA ILE A 390 -10.80 -0.73 -9.41
C ILE A 390 -10.49 -2.23 -9.30
N SER A 391 -11.48 -3.09 -9.60
CA SER A 391 -11.41 -4.54 -9.44
C SER A 391 -11.71 -5.32 -10.74
N SER A 392 -11.87 -4.63 -11.87
CA SER A 392 -12.10 -5.29 -13.17
C SER A 392 -10.84 -5.99 -13.69
N ASP A 393 -10.99 -6.83 -14.71
CA ASP A 393 -9.86 -7.38 -15.48
C ASP A 393 -9.46 -6.49 -16.66
N SER A 394 -10.27 -5.47 -16.95
CA SER A 394 -10.01 -4.51 -18.03
C SER A 394 -8.97 -3.47 -17.65
N TYR A 395 -8.29 -2.86 -18.62
CA TYR A 395 -7.34 -1.78 -18.31
C TYR A 395 -8.02 -0.57 -17.68
N ASN A 396 -7.51 -0.16 -16.53
CA ASN A 396 -8.01 1.02 -15.84
C ASN A 396 -7.30 2.29 -16.34
N LEU A 397 -8.01 3.06 -17.17
CA LEU A 397 -7.56 4.34 -17.73
C LEU A 397 -8.23 5.56 -17.09
N SER A 398 -9.04 5.36 -16.04
CA SER A 398 -9.72 6.47 -15.39
C SER A 398 -8.83 7.11 -14.33
N PRO A 399 -8.58 8.42 -14.36
CA PRO A 399 -7.89 9.10 -13.25
C PRO A 399 -8.73 9.12 -11.96
N PHE A 400 -10.05 8.96 -12.03
CA PHE A 400 -10.94 9.00 -10.86
C PHE A 400 -10.90 7.71 -10.02
N SER A 401 -10.58 6.57 -10.61
CA SER A 401 -10.37 5.30 -9.87
C SER A 401 -9.01 5.27 -9.17
N MET A 402 -8.06 6.11 -9.58
CA MET A 402 -6.70 6.18 -9.05
C MET A 402 -6.66 7.12 -7.84
N ASN A 403 -7.48 6.85 -6.83
CA ASN A 403 -7.69 7.73 -5.68
C ASN A 403 -6.96 7.28 -4.40
N ASN A 404 -6.30 6.12 -4.40
CA ASN A 404 -5.64 5.57 -3.21
C ASN A 404 -4.21 5.11 -3.51
N PRO A 405 -3.17 5.85 -3.06
CA PRO A 405 -1.78 5.52 -3.37
C PRO A 405 -1.31 4.22 -2.71
N VAL A 406 -1.78 3.94 -1.50
CA VAL A 406 -1.42 2.72 -0.75
C VAL A 406 -1.93 1.49 -1.48
N ARG A 407 -3.18 1.51 -1.94
CA ARG A 407 -3.78 0.37 -2.66
C ARG A 407 -3.16 0.10 -4.02
N ILE A 408 -2.73 1.14 -4.73
CA ILE A 408 -1.98 1.01 -5.98
C ILE A 408 -0.62 0.34 -5.73
N LEU A 409 0.09 0.76 -4.68
CA LEU A 409 1.41 0.22 -4.36
C LEU A 409 1.36 -1.18 -3.76
N SER A 410 0.33 -1.53 -2.99
CA SER A 410 0.13 -2.89 -2.47
C SER A 410 -0.38 -3.87 -3.52
N GLY A 411 -0.73 -3.40 -4.73
CA GLY A 411 -1.28 -4.22 -5.80
C GLY A 411 -2.74 -4.62 -5.56
N THR A 412 -3.46 -3.86 -4.74
CA THR A 412 -4.88 -4.12 -4.44
C THR A 412 -5.85 -3.31 -5.29
N TYR A 413 -5.33 -2.47 -6.18
CA TYR A 413 -6.08 -1.86 -7.28
C TYR A 413 -5.64 -2.49 -8.59
N ASN A 414 -6.54 -2.55 -9.57
CA ASN A 414 -6.27 -2.95 -10.94
C ASN A 414 -5.51 -1.87 -11.74
N VAL A 415 -4.42 -1.36 -11.17
CA VAL A 415 -3.49 -0.43 -11.82
C VAL A 415 -2.12 -0.51 -11.15
N THR A 416 -1.04 -0.36 -11.91
CA THR A 416 0.31 -0.20 -11.37
C THR A 416 0.64 1.26 -11.10
N ALA A 417 1.67 1.54 -10.30
CA ALA A 417 2.13 2.90 -10.04
C ALA A 417 2.54 3.62 -11.33
N LEU A 418 3.22 2.93 -12.26
CA LEU A 418 3.60 3.48 -13.56
C LEU A 418 2.37 3.91 -14.37
N THR A 419 1.40 3.00 -14.54
CA THR A 419 0.17 3.29 -15.29
C THR A 419 -0.60 4.43 -14.63
N ALA A 420 -0.70 4.42 -13.29
CA ALA A 420 -1.38 5.48 -12.56
C ALA A 420 -0.73 6.84 -12.77
N MET A 421 0.59 6.93 -12.67
CA MET A 421 1.34 8.17 -12.92
C MET A 421 1.13 8.66 -14.35
N ILE A 422 1.19 7.77 -15.35
CA ILE A 422 1.00 8.14 -16.76
C ILE A 422 -0.42 8.66 -16.99
N VAL A 423 -1.45 7.96 -16.52
CA VAL A 423 -2.84 8.37 -16.71
C VAL A 423 -3.14 9.68 -15.98
N LEU A 424 -2.69 9.84 -14.73
CA LEU A 424 -2.88 11.08 -13.97
C LEU A 424 -2.11 12.24 -14.61
N PHE A 425 -0.88 12.03 -15.06
CA PHE A 425 -0.07 13.05 -15.72
C PHE A 425 -0.66 13.46 -17.07
N ALA A 426 -0.98 12.50 -17.95
CA ALA A 426 -1.55 12.76 -19.26
C ALA A 426 -2.90 13.48 -19.13
N SER A 427 -3.77 13.01 -18.23
CA SER A 427 -5.06 13.66 -17.95
C SER A 427 -4.87 15.08 -17.43
N SER A 428 -3.93 15.31 -16.50
CA SER A 428 -3.60 16.65 -16.00
C SER A 428 -3.04 17.55 -17.10
N LEU A 429 -2.21 17.02 -17.99
CA LEU A 429 -1.61 17.78 -19.09
C LEU A 429 -2.67 18.22 -20.10
N VAL A 430 -3.57 17.31 -20.48
CA VAL A 430 -4.71 17.63 -21.38
C VAL A 430 -5.58 18.70 -20.75
N LEU A 431 -5.98 18.55 -19.48
CA LEU A 431 -6.78 19.55 -18.77
C LEU A 431 -6.06 20.90 -18.68
N PHE A 432 -4.75 20.91 -18.45
CA PHE A 432 -3.95 22.12 -18.42
C PHE A 432 -3.90 22.82 -19.78
N ILE A 433 -3.69 22.07 -20.86
CA ILE A 433 -3.67 22.61 -22.23
C ILE A 433 -5.03 23.23 -22.56
N VAL A 434 -6.12 22.52 -22.28
CA VAL A 434 -7.49 23.04 -22.47
C VAL A 434 -7.70 24.32 -21.66
N ASN A 435 -7.23 24.37 -20.42
CA ASN A 435 -7.31 25.55 -19.56
C ASN A 435 -6.56 26.74 -20.16
N VAL A 436 -5.33 26.54 -20.64
CA VAL A 436 -4.53 27.59 -21.29
C VAL A 436 -5.20 28.09 -22.58
N LEU A 437 -5.72 27.19 -23.41
CA LEU A 437 -6.41 27.56 -24.66
C LEU A 437 -7.67 28.39 -24.38
N TYR A 438 -8.49 27.95 -23.42
CA TYR A 438 -9.70 28.65 -23.02
C TYR A 438 -9.38 30.03 -22.43
N PHE A 439 -8.44 30.10 -21.49
CA PHE A 439 -8.11 31.33 -20.77
C PHE A 439 -7.39 32.37 -21.66
N ARG A 440 -6.77 31.96 -22.77
CA ARG A 440 -6.27 32.88 -23.81
C ARG A 440 -7.39 33.57 -24.59
N LYS A 441 -8.43 32.81 -24.95
CA LYS A 441 -9.58 33.31 -25.74
C LYS A 441 -10.60 34.09 -24.90
N LYS A 442 -10.54 33.97 -23.57
CA LYS A 442 -11.45 34.67 -22.66
C LYS A 442 -11.20 36.18 -22.71
N ASN A 443 -12.17 36.92 -23.26
CA ASN A 443 -12.26 38.38 -23.12
C ASN A 443 -12.72 38.70 -21.69
N LEU A 444 -12.09 39.68 -21.05
CA LEU A 444 -12.32 40.06 -19.66
C LEU A 444 -13.03 41.40 -19.52
#